data_AF-A0A382HXP1-F1
#
_entry.id   AF-A0A382HXP1-F1
#
_cell.length_a   1.000
_cell.length_b   1.000
_cell.length_c   1.000
_cell.angle_alpha   90.00
_cell.angle_beta   90.00
_cell.angle_gamma   90.00
#
_symmetry.space_group_name_H-M   'P 1'
#
loop_
_entity.id
_entity.type
_entity.pdbx_description
1 polymer ?
#
loop_
_entity_poly.entity_id
_entity_poly.type
_entity_poly.pdbx_seq_one_letter_code
_entity_poly.pdbx_strand_id
1 'polypeptide(L)' 'MKNYAAKDIRNFAVVGHGGSGKTTLSEAMLSRSGKINRIGSI' A
#
# COMPACT_ATOMS: atom_id res chain seq x y z
N MET A 1 -20.38 5.86 -3.25
CA MET A 1 -18.91 5.84 -3.43
C MET A 1 -18.37 7.19 -3.00
N LYS A 2 -17.17 7.26 -2.42
CA LYS A 2 -16.52 8.55 -2.16
C LYS A 2 -16.10 9.16 -3.50
N ASN A 3 -16.43 10.43 -3.73
CA ASN A 3 -16.02 11.15 -4.94
C ASN A 3 -14.65 11.79 -4.69
N TYR A 4 -13.67 11.43 -5.53
CA TYR A 4 -12.34 12.02 -5.53
C TYR A 4 -12.11 12.72 -6.87
N ALA A 5 -11.50 13.90 -6.88
CA ALA A 5 -11.12 14.54 -8.13
C ALA A 5 -9.97 13.76 -8.77
N ALA A 6 -9.94 13.66 -10.10
CA ALA A 6 -8.90 12.90 -10.81
C ALA A 6 -7.47 13.35 -10.43
N LYS A 7 -7.28 14.65 -10.18
CA LYS A 7 -6.00 15.23 -9.73
C LYS A 7 -5.50 14.70 -8.38
N ASP A 8 -6.39 14.15 -7.54
CA ASP A 8 -6.06 13.66 -6.21
C ASP A 8 -5.73 12.15 -6.21
N ILE A 9 -5.95 11.45 -7.33
CA ILE A 9 -5.67 10.01 -7.48
C ILE A 9 -4.24 9.82 -7.97
N ARG A 10 -3.49 8.92 -7.33
CA ARG A 10 -2.10 8.62 -7.69
C ARG A 10 -1.95 7.13 -8.00
N ASN A 11 -1.71 6.82 -9.28
CA ASN A 11 -1.43 5.46 -9.74
C ASN A 11 0.08 5.21 -9.65
N PHE A 12 0.48 4.16 -8.93
CA PHE A 12 1.89 3.77 -8.80
C PHE A 12 2.02 2.26 -8.61
N ALA A 13 3.24 1.75 -8.77
CA ALA A 13 3.59 0.36 -8.54
C ALA A 13 4.82 0.25 -7.63
N VAL A 14 4.89 -0.81 -6.83
CA VAL A 14 6.03 -1.14 -5.98
C VAL A 14 6.82 -2.27 -6.64
N VAL A 15 8.04 -1.98 -7.12
CA VAL A 15 8.89 -2.92 -7.88
C VAL A 15 10.26 -3.09 -7.24
N GLY A 16 10.90 -4.24 -7.44
CA GLY A 16 12.18 -4.59 -6.81
C GLY A 16 12.48 -6.09 -6.85
N HIS A 17 13.73 -6.46 -6.58
CA HIS A 17 14.23 -7.84 -6.62
C HIS A 17 13.60 -8.76 -5.54
N GLY A 18 13.84 -10.07 -5.59
CA GLY A 18 13.43 -11.00 -4.53
C GLY A 18 13.94 -10.55 -3.15
N GLY A 19 13.11 -10.65 -2.11
CA GLY A 19 13.48 -10.23 -0.76
C GLY A 19 13.52 -8.72 -0.51
N SER A 20 13.26 -7.86 -1.51
CA SER A 20 13.33 -6.39 -1.36
C SER A 20 12.20 -5.76 -0.52
N GLY A 21 11.38 -6.55 0.18
CA GLY A 21 10.35 -6.05 1.09
C GLY A 21 9.10 -5.43 0.45
N LYS A 22 8.80 -5.69 -0.83
CA LYS A 22 7.64 -5.09 -1.54
C LYS A 22 6.30 -5.36 -0.83
N THR A 23 6.08 -6.60 -0.41
CA THR A 23 4.87 -7.03 0.30
C THR A 23 4.79 -6.35 1.67
N THR A 24 5.87 -6.39 2.45
CA THR A 24 5.96 -5.74 3.76
C THR A 24 5.71 -4.24 3.70
N LEU A 25 6.28 -3.55 2.69
CA LEU A 25 6.06 -2.11 2.49
C LEU A 25 4.59 -1.81 2.19
N SER A 26 3.96 -2.61 1.34
CA SER A 26 2.54 -2.45 0.98
C SER A 26 1.63 -2.64 2.20
N GLU A 27 1.90 -3.64 3.03
CA GLU A 27 1.18 -3.86 4.30
C GLU A 27 1.39 -2.71 5.29
N ALA A 28 2.62 -2.20 5.42
CA ALA A 28 2.91 -1.05 6.28
C ALA A 28 2.13 0.21 5.85
N MET A 29 2.01 0.47 4.55
CA MET A 29 1.20 1.59 4.03
C MET A 29 -0.29 1.43 4.38
N LEU A 30 -0.85 0.22 4.24
CA LEU A 30 -2.24 -0.07 4.58
C LEU A 30 -2.49 0.03 6.08
N SER A 31 -1.57 -0.47 6.90
CA SER A 31 -1.67 -0.36 8.37
C SER A 31 -1.59 1.10 8.81
N ARG A 32 -0.64 1.87 8.28
CA ARG A 32 -0.46 3.29 8.62
C ARG A 32 -1.64 4.16 8.18
N SER A 33 -2.33 3.80 7.11
CA SER A 33 -3.56 4.48 6.67
C SER A 33 -4.83 4.02 7.39
N GLY A 34 -4.70 3.12 8.38
CA GLY A 34 -5.81 2.59 9.16
C GLY A 34 -6.77 1.73 8.34
N LYS A 35 -6.30 1.13 7.25
CA LYS A 35 -7.12 0.25 6.39
C LYS A 35 -7.09 -1.21 6.83
N ILE A 36 -6.07 -1.60 7.58
CA ILE A 36 -5.95 -2.92 8.19
C ILE A 36 -5.52 -2.79 9.66
N ASN A 37 -5.91 -3.75 10.48
CA ASN A 37 -5.66 -3.74 11.93
C ASN A 37 -4.49 -4.64 12.36
N ARG A 38 -3.87 -5.36 11.42
CA ARG A 38 -2.74 -6.27 11.67
C ARG A 38 -1.85 -6.37 10.43
N ILE A 39 -0.54 -6.47 10.66
CA ILE A 39 0.46 -6.80 9.62
C ILE A 39 0.62 -8.33 9.57
N GLY A 40 0.63 -8.89 8.35
CA GLY A 40 0.83 -10.31 8.10
C GLY A 40 2.29 -10.76 8.20
N SER A 41 2.51 -12.04 7.89
CA SER A 41 3.83 -12.64 7.74
C SER A 41 3.94 -13.29 6.37
N ILE A 42 5.11 -13.20 5.74
CA ILE A 42 5.40 -13.67 4.39
C ILE A 42 6.41 -14.81 4.46
#